data_AF-A0A6C0QDA4-F1
#
_entry.id   AF-A0A6C0QDA4-F1
#
_cell.length_a   1.000
_cell.length_b   1.000
_cell.length_c   1.000
_cell.angle_alpha   90.00
_cell.angle_beta   90.00
_cell.angle_gamma   90.00
#
_symmetry.space_group_name_H-M   'P 1'
#
loop_
_entity.id
_entity.type
_entity.pdbx_description
1 polymer ?
#
loop_
_entity_poly.entity_id
_entity_poly.type
_entity_poly.pdbx_seq_one_letter_code
_entity_poly.pdbx_strand_id
1 'polypeptide(L)'
;MPAEGAVEGGGDRWAEETGRVAALEPAGGDRWRAVLEAAPALEEGRWDAYVLGAPGEERVPLLPGLRALVSGAGDGRGAPPAVRIPYATKDGRLAVRAWLRVTHAEAGRIDFSGGSMTVTARLFGALLGDGAVASLHRRGRDTAVREIALRHEGDRDFAFTVDHRDPPAGAGRAGSGAAPEVWDVYVRPAADAQRIRVARLLDDVADRKAVFVYPATALGRASARP
;
A
#
# COMPACT_ATOMS: atom_id res chain seq x y z
N MET A 1 -9.76 60.59 22.98
CA MET A 1 -8.48 59.85 22.80
C MET A 1 -8.30 58.95 24.01
N PRO A 2 -8.83 57.72 23.93
CA PRO A 2 -7.96 56.57 24.09
C PRO A 2 -8.04 55.65 22.86
N ALA A 3 -6.90 55.02 22.58
CA ALA A 3 -6.61 54.26 21.39
C ALA A 3 -7.17 52.84 21.44
N GLU A 4 -7.64 52.42 20.26
CA GLU A 4 -7.58 51.09 19.63
C GLU A 4 -7.49 49.85 20.53
N GLY A 5 -8.59 49.10 20.53
CA GLY A 5 -8.56 47.66 20.78
C GLY A 5 -7.87 46.95 19.63
N ALA A 6 -6.72 46.33 19.92
CA ALA A 6 -6.16 45.29 19.08
C ALA A 6 -6.99 44.02 19.30
N VAL A 7 -7.82 43.68 18.32
CA VAL A 7 -8.36 42.33 18.19
C VAL A 7 -7.28 41.51 17.51
N GLU A 8 -6.53 40.74 18.28
CA GLU A 8 -5.64 39.69 17.77
C GLU A 8 -6.50 38.60 17.11
N GLY A 9 -6.76 38.77 15.81
CA GLY A 9 -7.20 37.70 14.92
C GLY A 9 -6.01 36.80 14.60
N GLY A 10 -5.56 36.04 15.59
CA GLY A 10 -4.52 35.02 15.45
C GLY A 10 -5.00 33.92 14.52
N GLY A 11 -4.54 33.99 13.27
CA GLY A 11 -4.72 32.94 12.29
C GLY A 11 -4.00 31.68 12.75
N ASP A 12 -4.77 30.70 13.19
CA ASP A 12 -4.28 29.34 13.33
C ASP A 12 -5.45 28.38 13.21
N ARG A 13 -5.43 27.53 12.17
CA ARG A 13 -6.17 26.26 12.15
C ARG A 13 -5.94 25.38 10.92
N TRP A 14 -5.07 25.73 9.98
CA TRP A 14 -4.70 24.80 8.90
C TRP A 14 -3.21 24.84 8.56
N ALA A 15 -2.36 24.81 9.59
CA ALA A 15 -1.03 24.24 9.42
C ALA A 15 -1.19 22.72 9.28
N GLU A 16 -1.55 22.24 8.08
CA GLU A 16 -1.06 20.94 7.67
C GLU A 16 0.45 21.12 7.50
N GLU A 17 1.23 20.67 8.48
CA GLU A 17 2.70 20.85 8.53
C GLU A 17 3.45 20.28 7.31
N THR A 18 2.80 19.47 6.45
CA THR A 18 3.43 18.84 5.29
C THR A 18 2.58 18.94 4.02
N GLY A 19 2.73 20.06 3.28
CA GLY A 19 2.23 20.21 1.91
C GLY A 19 3.35 20.08 0.86
N ARG A 20 3.02 19.62 -0.36
CA ARG A 20 3.89 19.76 -1.54
C ARG A 20 3.24 20.72 -2.52
N VAL A 21 3.98 21.74 -2.94
CA VAL A 21 3.53 22.72 -3.92
C VAL A 21 4.33 22.51 -5.20
N ALA A 22 3.63 22.44 -6.33
CA ALA A 22 4.22 22.42 -7.66
C ALA A 22 3.70 23.65 -8.42
N ALA A 23 4.58 24.29 -9.19
CA ALA A 23 4.19 25.42 -10.01
C ALA A 23 3.25 24.95 -11.13
N LEU A 24 2.17 25.71 -11.36
CA LEU A 24 1.32 25.56 -12.52
C LEU A 24 1.89 26.38 -13.67
N GLU A 25 2.18 25.72 -14.78
CA GLU A 25 2.70 26.32 -16.01
C GLU A 25 1.65 26.20 -17.13
N PRO A 26 1.50 27.23 -17.99
CA PRO A 26 0.64 27.14 -19.16
C PRO A 26 1.09 26.01 -20.10
N ALA A 27 0.15 25.18 -20.55
CA ALA A 27 0.38 24.06 -21.47
C ALA A 27 -0.32 24.24 -22.84
N GLY A 28 -0.66 25.49 -23.17
CA GLY A 28 -1.34 25.90 -24.41
C GLY A 28 -2.86 25.72 -24.37
N GLY A 29 -3.57 26.70 -24.93
CA GLY A 29 -5.03 26.83 -24.79
C GLY A 29 -5.42 27.05 -23.33
N ASP A 30 -6.55 26.47 -22.90
CA ASP A 30 -7.05 26.53 -21.52
C ASP A 30 -6.45 25.43 -20.62
N ARG A 31 -5.23 24.96 -20.91
CA ARG A 31 -4.59 23.86 -20.19
C ARG A 31 -3.42 24.36 -19.35
N TRP A 32 -3.31 23.76 -18.17
CA TRP A 32 -2.23 23.97 -17.22
C TRP A 32 -1.54 22.66 -16.91
N ARG A 33 -0.25 22.73 -16.59
CA ARG A 33 0.57 21.59 -16.20
C ARG A 33 1.29 21.89 -14.91
N ALA A 34 1.33 20.92 -14.01
CA ALA A 34 2.23 20.91 -12.87
C ALA A 34 2.97 19.57 -12.85
N VAL A 35 4.21 19.58 -12.39
CA VAL A 35 5.01 18.36 -12.21
C VAL A 35 5.31 18.20 -10.73
N LEU A 36 4.89 17.06 -10.17
CA LEU A 36 5.28 16.66 -8.83
C LEU A 36 6.53 15.78 -8.92
N GLU A 37 7.69 16.37 -8.67
CA GLU A 37 8.99 15.71 -8.76
C GLU A 37 9.11 14.46 -7.88
N ALA A 38 9.90 13.48 -8.34
CA ALA A 38 10.08 12.19 -7.65
C ALA A 38 10.76 12.34 -6.27
N ALA A 39 11.59 13.38 -6.10
CA ALA A 39 12.26 13.71 -4.86
C ALA A 39 11.92 15.14 -4.39
N PRO A 40 11.80 15.38 -3.07
CA PRO A 40 11.76 14.37 -2.00
C PRO A 40 10.54 13.46 -2.13
N ALA A 41 10.65 12.23 -1.64
CA ALA A 41 9.52 11.30 -1.64
C ALA A 41 8.35 11.89 -0.84
N LEU A 42 7.14 11.50 -1.24
CA LEU A 42 5.95 11.72 -0.43
C LEU A 42 6.02 10.77 0.76
N GLU A 43 5.71 11.27 1.95
CA GLU A 43 5.49 10.42 3.11
C GLU A 43 4.33 9.46 2.85
N GLU A 44 4.39 8.29 3.48
CA GLU A 44 3.33 7.29 3.30
C GLU A 44 1.99 7.83 3.80
N GLY A 45 0.97 7.76 2.95
CA GLY A 45 -0.33 8.29 3.29
C GLY A 45 -1.18 8.65 2.09
N ARG A 46 -2.29 9.32 2.37
CA ARG A 46 -3.15 9.93 1.38
C ARG A 46 -2.75 11.40 1.25
N TRP A 47 -2.57 11.85 0.01
CA TRP A 47 -2.29 13.24 -0.35
C TRP A 47 -3.43 13.76 -1.21
N ASP A 48 -4.19 14.73 -0.72
CA ASP A 48 -5.27 15.36 -1.48
C ASP A 48 -4.73 16.47 -2.38
N ALA A 49 -5.23 16.55 -3.61
CA ALA A 49 -4.71 17.48 -4.61
C ALA A 49 -5.64 18.69 -4.78
N TYR A 50 -5.06 19.89 -4.70
CA TYR A 50 -5.79 21.16 -4.82
C TYR A 50 -5.07 22.12 -5.77
N VAL A 51 -5.84 23.00 -6.39
CA VAL A 51 -5.33 24.24 -6.98
C VAL A 51 -5.35 25.31 -5.89
N LEU A 52 -4.23 26.01 -5.76
CA LEU A 52 -4.11 27.16 -4.87
C LEU A 52 -4.36 28.43 -5.68
N GLY A 53 -5.34 29.22 -5.24
CA GLY A 53 -5.60 30.55 -5.77
C GLY A 53 -4.64 31.59 -5.19
N ALA A 54 -5.01 32.86 -5.28
CA ALA A 54 -4.26 33.95 -4.64
C ALA A 54 -4.21 33.77 -3.11
N PRO A 55 -3.22 34.38 -2.42
CA PRO A 55 -3.16 34.32 -0.96
C PRO A 55 -4.48 34.75 -0.30
N GLY A 56 -5.07 33.86 0.49
CA GLY A 56 -6.36 34.08 1.15
C GLY A 56 -7.58 33.53 0.40
N GLU A 57 -7.42 33.07 -0.84
CA GLU A 57 -8.47 32.36 -1.57
C GLU A 57 -8.60 30.90 -1.08
N GLU A 58 -9.80 30.35 -1.17
CA GLU A 58 -10.06 28.96 -0.84
C GLU A 58 -9.39 28.02 -1.87
N ARG A 59 -8.82 26.92 -1.37
CA ARG A 59 -8.22 25.89 -2.21
C ARG A 59 -9.32 25.16 -2.99
N VAL A 60 -9.13 24.97 -4.29
CA VAL A 60 -10.09 24.27 -5.14
C VAL A 60 -9.66 22.82 -5.32
N PRO A 61 -10.46 21.81 -4.96
CA PRO A 61 -10.07 20.41 -5.13
C PRO A 61 -9.95 20.05 -6.61
N LEU A 62 -8.87 19.36 -6.98
CA LEU A 62 -8.72 18.82 -8.32
C LEU A 62 -9.63 17.62 -8.52
N LEU A 63 -10.23 17.53 -9.71
CA LEU A 63 -11.00 16.36 -10.13
C LEU A 63 -10.11 15.41 -10.95
N PRO A 64 -10.30 14.09 -10.82
CA PRO A 64 -9.50 13.12 -11.55
C PRO A 64 -9.87 13.15 -13.05
N GLY A 65 -8.84 13.20 -13.91
CA GLY A 65 -8.98 13.01 -15.36
C GLY A 65 -8.67 11.58 -15.81
N LEU A 66 -8.51 11.40 -17.13
CA LEU A 66 -8.03 10.14 -17.72
C LEU A 66 -6.62 9.81 -17.21
N ARG A 67 -6.38 8.53 -16.95
CA ARG A 67 -5.09 8.02 -16.47
C ARG A 67 -4.33 7.41 -17.63
N ALA A 68 -3.13 7.91 -17.88
CA ALA A 68 -2.14 7.22 -18.68
C ALA A 68 -1.06 6.71 -17.74
N LEU A 69 -0.95 5.39 -17.61
CA LEU A 69 0.15 4.78 -16.89
C LEU A 69 1.35 4.76 -17.82
N VAL A 70 2.35 5.58 -17.51
CA VAL A 70 3.70 5.30 -17.96
C VAL A 70 4.30 4.46 -16.83
N SER A 71 4.51 3.16 -17.09
CA SER A 71 5.37 2.36 -16.24
C SER A 71 6.69 3.12 -16.12
N GLY A 72 6.94 3.70 -14.95
CA GLY A 72 8.26 4.19 -14.63
C GLY A 72 9.15 2.97 -14.63
N ALA A 73 10.02 2.86 -15.62
CA ALA A 73 11.10 1.89 -15.65
C ALA A 73 12.11 2.23 -14.53
N GLY A 74 11.68 2.10 -13.28
CA GLY A 74 12.58 1.89 -12.16
C GLY A 74 13.12 0.49 -12.35
N ASP A 75 14.41 0.41 -12.66
CA ASP A 75 15.10 -0.86 -12.76
C ASP A 75 14.81 -1.69 -11.50
N GLY A 76 14.51 -2.98 -11.66
CA GLY A 76 14.20 -3.87 -10.54
C GLY A 76 15.38 -4.12 -9.59
N ARG A 77 16.24 -3.12 -9.31
CA ARG A 77 17.45 -3.15 -8.49
C ARG A 77 17.19 -3.21 -6.99
N GLY A 78 16.14 -3.90 -6.53
CA GLY A 78 15.92 -4.15 -5.10
C GLY A 78 15.95 -2.90 -4.21
N ALA A 79 15.80 -1.71 -4.77
CA ALA A 79 15.81 -0.45 -4.04
C ALA A 79 14.48 -0.31 -3.29
N PRO A 80 14.47 0.32 -2.11
CA PRO A 80 13.24 0.49 -1.35
C PRO A 80 12.17 1.25 -2.16
N PRO A 81 10.93 0.76 -2.24
CA PRO A 81 9.92 1.37 -3.10
C PRO A 81 9.38 2.69 -2.53
N ALA A 82 9.33 3.70 -3.41
CA ALA A 82 8.59 4.95 -3.22
C ALA A 82 7.51 5.05 -4.30
N VAL A 83 6.29 4.62 -3.97
CA VAL A 83 5.18 4.46 -4.93
C VAL A 83 4.20 5.61 -4.79
N ARG A 84 3.68 6.09 -5.93
CA ARG A 84 2.64 7.13 -5.99
C ARG A 84 1.55 6.67 -6.94
N ILE A 85 0.34 6.43 -6.42
CA ILE A 85 -0.82 6.03 -7.22
C ILE A 85 -1.87 7.13 -7.13
N PRO A 86 -2.09 7.94 -8.19
CA PRO A 86 -3.26 8.83 -8.21
C PRO A 86 -4.53 7.97 -8.10
N TYR A 87 -5.63 8.45 -7.55
CA TYR A 87 -6.93 7.74 -7.50
C TYR A 87 -8.08 8.73 -7.31
N ALA A 88 -9.27 8.33 -7.75
CA ALA A 88 -10.50 9.05 -7.44
C ALA A 88 -10.96 8.66 -6.03
N THR A 89 -11.17 9.63 -5.16
CA THR A 89 -11.76 9.40 -3.84
C THR A 89 -13.26 9.12 -3.98
N LYS A 90 -13.91 8.64 -2.92
CA LYS A 90 -15.35 8.31 -2.94
C LYS A 90 -16.24 9.52 -3.26
N ASP A 91 -15.77 10.69 -2.86
CA ASP A 91 -16.35 12.01 -3.10
C ASP A 91 -15.91 12.64 -4.44
N GLY A 92 -15.22 11.88 -5.30
CA GLY A 92 -14.91 12.29 -6.68
C GLY A 92 -13.71 13.22 -6.81
N ARG A 93 -12.90 13.41 -5.77
CA ARG A 93 -11.70 14.26 -5.79
C ARG A 93 -10.47 13.46 -6.21
N LEU A 94 -9.47 14.15 -6.75
CA LEU A 94 -8.16 13.57 -7.02
C LEU A 94 -7.35 13.50 -5.72
N ALA A 95 -6.91 12.30 -5.39
CA ALA A 95 -5.90 12.07 -4.35
C ALA A 95 -4.75 11.24 -4.91
N VAL A 96 -3.60 11.29 -4.24
CA VAL A 96 -2.46 10.41 -4.47
C VAL A 96 -2.27 9.55 -3.24
N ARG A 97 -2.26 8.23 -3.43
CA ARG A 97 -1.81 7.31 -2.40
C ARG A 97 -0.29 7.15 -2.54
N ALA A 98 0.43 7.49 -1.49
CA ALA A 98 1.88 7.34 -1.43
C ALA A 98 2.25 6.19 -0.49
N TRP A 99 3.25 5.40 -0.87
CA TRP A 99 3.93 4.44 0.00
C TRP A 99 5.42 4.71 -0.03
N LEU A 100 6.04 4.67 1.15
CA LEU A 100 7.47 4.85 1.31
C LEU A 100 7.96 3.79 2.29
N ARG A 101 8.63 2.75 1.77
CA ARG A 101 9.04 1.60 2.56
C ARG A 101 10.52 1.35 2.38
N VAL A 102 11.27 1.29 3.48
CA VAL A 102 12.71 0.94 3.48
C VAL A 102 12.93 -0.54 3.15
N THR A 103 11.98 -1.40 3.48
CA THR A 103 11.94 -2.82 3.10
C THR A 103 10.53 -3.21 2.71
N HIS A 104 10.40 -4.07 1.70
CA HIS A 104 9.11 -4.50 1.19
C HIS A 104 9.20 -5.90 0.56
N ALA A 105 8.13 -6.68 0.69
CA ALA A 105 7.98 -7.95 0.00
C ALA A 105 6.80 -7.82 -0.97
N GLU A 106 7.10 -7.66 -2.25
CA GLU A 106 6.08 -7.53 -3.30
C GLU A 106 5.57 -8.91 -3.67
N ALA A 107 4.28 -9.15 -3.46
CA ALA A 107 3.62 -10.33 -3.99
C ALA A 107 3.43 -10.21 -5.52
N GLY A 108 3.87 -11.23 -6.23
CA GLY A 108 3.72 -11.38 -7.68
C GLY A 108 2.54 -12.27 -8.03
N ARG A 109 2.83 -13.37 -8.73
CA ARG A 109 1.83 -14.34 -9.17
C ARG A 109 1.30 -15.13 -7.98
N ILE A 110 -0.02 -15.33 -7.95
CA ILE A 110 -0.72 -16.20 -7.01
C ILE A 110 -1.40 -17.30 -7.81
N ASP A 111 -0.93 -18.53 -7.65
CA ASP A 111 -1.42 -19.72 -8.34
C ASP A 111 -2.19 -20.62 -7.37
N PHE A 112 -3.27 -21.24 -7.87
CA PHE A 112 -4.12 -22.16 -7.11
C PHE A 112 -4.03 -23.57 -7.68
N SER A 113 -3.76 -24.55 -6.83
CA SER A 113 -3.78 -25.96 -7.23
C SER A 113 -4.13 -26.86 -6.05
N GLY A 114 -5.06 -27.81 -6.23
CA GLY A 114 -5.33 -28.87 -5.26
C GLY A 114 -5.73 -28.41 -3.84
N GLY A 115 -6.32 -27.22 -3.69
CA GLY A 115 -6.66 -26.64 -2.38
C GLY A 115 -5.52 -25.85 -1.72
N SER A 116 -4.43 -25.65 -2.43
CA SER A 116 -3.27 -24.84 -2.01
C SER A 116 -3.16 -23.57 -2.85
N MET A 117 -2.60 -22.55 -2.23
CA MET A 117 -2.22 -21.28 -2.84
C MET A 117 -0.70 -21.16 -2.83
N THR A 118 -0.08 -20.95 -3.98
CA THR A 118 1.34 -20.63 -4.09
C THR A 118 1.49 -19.17 -4.47
N VAL A 119 2.27 -18.43 -3.69
CA VAL A 119 2.58 -17.02 -3.93
C VAL A 119 4.06 -16.93 -4.31
N THR A 120 4.34 -16.33 -5.46
CA THR A 120 5.68 -15.85 -5.81
C THR A 120 5.83 -14.41 -5.31
N ALA A 121 7.00 -14.05 -4.82
CA ALA A 121 7.25 -12.72 -4.27
C ALA A 121 8.72 -12.31 -4.38
N ARG A 122 8.97 -11.00 -4.28
CA ARG A 122 10.30 -10.41 -4.33
C ARG A 122 10.55 -9.47 -3.15
N LEU A 123 11.74 -9.55 -2.55
CA LEU A 123 12.23 -8.59 -1.56
C LEU A 123 12.84 -7.34 -2.21
N PHE A 124 12.51 -6.19 -1.62
CA PHE A 124 13.11 -4.88 -1.88
C PHE A 124 13.68 -4.35 -0.56
N GLY A 125 14.88 -3.77 -0.62
CA GLY A 125 15.62 -3.29 0.56
C GLY A 125 16.20 -4.40 1.45
N ALA A 126 16.02 -5.68 1.10
CA ALA A 126 16.50 -6.84 1.87
C ALA A 126 16.92 -7.99 0.94
N LEU A 127 17.73 -8.91 1.47
CA LEU A 127 18.15 -10.17 0.85
C LEU A 127 17.63 -11.35 1.67
N LEU A 128 17.37 -12.48 1.02
CA LEU A 128 17.11 -13.75 1.67
C LEU A 128 18.42 -14.30 2.24
N GLY A 129 18.35 -14.81 3.47
CA GLY A 129 19.45 -15.48 4.14
C GLY A 129 18.98 -16.75 4.85
N ASP A 130 19.87 -17.34 5.63
CA ASP A 130 19.58 -18.59 6.34
C ASP A 130 18.43 -18.42 7.34
N GLY A 131 17.54 -19.41 7.37
CA GLY A 131 16.36 -19.39 8.25
C GLY A 131 15.25 -18.44 7.80
N ALA A 132 15.23 -18.04 6.52
CA ALA A 132 14.14 -17.27 5.92
C ALA A 132 12.83 -18.07 5.91
N VAL A 133 11.73 -17.43 6.33
CA VAL A 133 10.41 -18.06 6.41
C VAL A 133 9.31 -17.06 6.08
N ALA A 134 8.21 -17.54 5.49
CA ALA A 134 6.95 -16.82 5.50
C ALA A 134 6.19 -17.16 6.79
N SER A 135 5.41 -16.22 7.31
CA SER A 135 4.57 -16.45 8.48
C SER A 135 3.16 -15.88 8.31
N LEU A 136 2.18 -16.62 8.83
CA LEU A 136 0.79 -16.21 8.89
C LEU A 136 0.45 -15.70 10.30
N HIS A 137 -0.04 -14.47 10.37
CA HIS A 137 -0.48 -13.83 11.61
C HIS A 137 -1.97 -13.54 11.53
N ARG A 138 -2.72 -13.79 12.60
CA ARG A 138 -4.13 -13.39 12.63
C ARG A 138 -4.19 -11.89 12.81
N ARG A 139 -4.94 -11.18 11.98
CA ARG A 139 -5.07 -9.72 12.10
C ARG A 139 -5.54 -9.32 13.51
N GLY A 140 -4.85 -8.36 14.10
CA GLY A 140 -5.09 -7.92 15.48
C GLY A 140 -4.47 -8.82 16.56
N ARG A 141 -3.61 -9.78 16.18
CA ARG A 141 -2.80 -10.61 17.08
C ARG A 141 -1.35 -10.66 16.56
N ASP A 142 -0.39 -10.49 17.46
CA ASP A 142 1.02 -10.37 17.06
C ASP A 142 1.76 -11.72 16.92
N THR A 143 1.24 -12.79 17.53
CA THR A 143 1.88 -14.11 17.48
C THR A 143 1.70 -14.75 16.10
N ALA A 144 2.80 -15.19 15.50
CA ALA A 144 2.77 -16.02 14.30
C ALA A 144 2.07 -17.34 14.64
N VAL A 145 1.10 -17.74 13.82
CA VAL A 145 0.35 -18.97 14.06
C VAL A 145 0.92 -20.12 13.23
N ARG A 146 1.58 -19.80 12.12
CA ARG A 146 2.20 -20.79 11.22
C ARG A 146 3.39 -20.18 10.50
N GLU A 147 4.53 -20.85 10.56
CA GLU A 147 5.68 -20.57 9.68
C GLU A 147 5.65 -21.52 8.48
N ILE A 148 6.11 -21.02 7.34
CA ILE A 148 6.10 -21.70 6.05
C ILE A 148 7.49 -21.54 5.44
N ALA A 149 8.11 -22.67 5.09
CA ALA A 149 9.40 -22.66 4.42
C ALA A 149 9.30 -21.94 3.07
N LEU A 150 10.31 -21.14 2.75
CA LEU A 150 10.43 -20.50 1.45
C LEU A 150 11.14 -21.43 0.46
N ARG A 151 10.69 -21.42 -0.78
CA ARG A 151 11.50 -21.85 -1.92
C ARG A 151 12.27 -20.64 -2.42
N HIS A 152 13.59 -20.68 -2.34
CA HIS A 152 14.45 -19.63 -2.87
C HIS A 152 14.50 -19.76 -4.40
N GLU A 153 14.19 -18.67 -5.10
CA GLU A 153 14.26 -18.57 -6.57
C GLU A 153 15.34 -17.55 -7.01
N GLY A 154 16.04 -16.96 -6.04
CA GLY A 154 17.18 -16.07 -6.15
C GLY A 154 17.48 -15.43 -4.80
N ASP A 155 18.39 -14.44 -4.74
CA ASP A 155 18.73 -13.77 -3.47
C ASP A 155 17.61 -12.87 -2.93
N ARG A 156 16.63 -12.55 -3.78
CA ARG A 156 15.48 -11.69 -3.46
C ARG A 156 14.15 -12.30 -3.86
N ASP A 157 14.17 -13.29 -4.74
CA ASP A 157 12.99 -13.92 -5.30
C ASP A 157 12.69 -15.20 -4.53
N PHE A 158 11.43 -15.38 -4.16
CA PHE A 158 11.00 -16.56 -3.40
C PHE A 158 9.56 -16.94 -3.72
N ALA A 159 9.22 -18.17 -3.39
CA ALA A 159 7.85 -18.64 -3.37
C ALA A 159 7.53 -19.32 -2.03
N PHE A 160 6.27 -19.27 -1.63
CA PHE A 160 5.76 -20.07 -0.52
C PHE A 160 4.36 -20.58 -0.84
N THR A 161 4.02 -21.73 -0.26
CA THR A 161 2.75 -22.40 -0.49
C THR A 161 1.96 -22.50 0.81
N VAL A 162 0.74 -22.00 0.80
CA VAL A 162 -0.25 -22.17 1.86
C VAL A 162 -1.20 -23.28 1.44
N ASP A 163 -1.16 -24.40 2.14
CA ASP A 163 -2.21 -25.42 2.02
C ASP A 163 -3.40 -25.00 2.89
N HIS A 164 -4.55 -24.74 2.27
CA HIS A 164 -5.75 -24.32 2.99
C HIS A 164 -6.38 -25.46 3.81
N ARG A 165 -6.08 -26.72 3.48
CA ARG A 165 -6.58 -27.91 4.19
C ARG A 165 -5.88 -28.11 5.54
N ASP A 166 -4.76 -27.44 5.74
CA ASP A 166 -4.05 -27.36 7.02
C ASP A 166 -4.10 -25.91 7.54
N PRO A 167 -5.27 -25.46 8.03
CA PRO A 167 -5.44 -24.07 8.42
C PRO A 167 -4.64 -23.75 9.70
N PRO A 168 -4.16 -22.51 9.89
CA PRO A 168 -3.41 -22.13 11.08
C PRO A 168 -4.18 -22.42 12.38
N ALA A 169 -3.46 -22.76 13.45
CA ALA A 169 -4.07 -23.02 14.75
C ALA A 169 -5.02 -21.90 15.20
N GLY A 170 -6.28 -22.25 15.44
CA GLY A 170 -7.32 -21.30 15.84
C GLY A 170 -8.08 -20.63 14.70
N ALA A 171 -7.77 -20.97 13.45
CA ALA A 171 -8.61 -20.64 12.31
C ALA A 171 -9.96 -21.37 12.37
N GLY A 172 -11.02 -20.73 11.86
CA GLY A 172 -12.35 -21.34 11.77
C GLY A 172 -13.08 -21.49 13.11
N ARG A 173 -12.60 -20.81 14.17
CA ARG A 173 -13.27 -20.73 15.48
C ARG A 173 -14.43 -19.73 15.50
N ALA A 174 -14.58 -18.94 14.45
CA ALA A 174 -15.65 -17.98 14.30
C ALA A 174 -16.97 -18.71 14.00
N GLY A 175 -18.01 -18.45 14.80
CA GLY A 175 -19.35 -19.02 14.59
C GLY A 175 -20.01 -18.54 13.30
N SER A 176 -21.12 -19.18 12.91
CA SER A 176 -21.88 -18.75 11.73
C SER A 176 -22.33 -17.29 11.86
N GLY A 177 -21.97 -16.44 10.89
CA GLY A 177 -22.32 -15.02 10.88
C GLY A 177 -21.26 -14.07 11.43
N ALA A 178 -20.13 -14.59 11.93
CA ALA A 178 -18.98 -13.76 12.31
C ALA A 178 -18.27 -13.18 11.08
N ALA A 179 -17.63 -12.01 11.25
CA ALA A 179 -16.78 -11.43 10.22
C ALA A 179 -15.66 -12.41 9.81
N PRO A 180 -15.25 -12.43 8.53
CA PRO A 180 -14.17 -13.30 8.08
C PRO A 180 -12.90 -13.09 8.91
N GLU A 181 -12.25 -14.19 9.29
CA GLU A 181 -10.93 -14.12 9.90
C GLU A 181 -9.90 -13.71 8.85
N VAL A 182 -9.25 -12.56 9.06
CA VAL A 182 -8.23 -12.05 8.14
C VAL A 182 -6.85 -12.45 8.63
N TRP A 183 -6.07 -13.02 7.71
CA TRP A 183 -4.72 -13.47 7.96
C TRP A 183 -3.74 -12.60 7.18
N ASP A 184 -2.72 -12.19 7.90
CA ASP A 184 -1.72 -11.23 7.52
C ASP A 184 -0.42 -11.98 7.23
N VAL A 185 0.10 -11.82 6.01
CA VAL A 185 1.28 -12.55 5.54
C VAL A 185 2.53 -11.70 5.71
N TYR A 186 3.54 -12.26 6.34
CA TYR A 186 4.86 -11.66 6.49
C TYR A 186 5.94 -12.59 5.95
N VAL A 187 7.09 -12.02 5.64
CA VAL A 187 8.33 -12.76 5.42
C VAL A 187 9.36 -12.28 6.41
N ARG A 188 10.04 -13.21 7.08
CA ARG A 188 11.24 -12.94 7.86
C ARG A 188 12.42 -13.38 6.99
N PRO A 189 13.26 -12.45 6.49
CA PRO A 189 14.24 -12.76 5.43
C PRO A 189 15.47 -13.52 5.92
N ALA A 190 15.72 -13.59 7.24
CA ALA A 190 16.76 -14.42 7.87
C ALA A 190 16.38 -14.70 9.34
N ALA A 191 17.07 -15.63 10.01
CA ALA A 191 16.83 -16.04 11.41
C ALA A 191 16.60 -14.85 12.38
N ASP A 192 17.41 -13.81 12.27
CA ASP A 192 17.49 -12.65 13.16
C ASP A 192 16.87 -11.37 12.57
N ALA A 193 16.33 -11.43 11.36
CA ALA A 193 15.81 -10.26 10.67
C ALA A 193 14.39 -9.88 11.10
N GLN A 194 14.07 -8.59 10.96
CA GLN A 194 12.71 -8.09 11.16
C GLN A 194 11.75 -8.65 10.09
N ARG A 195 10.51 -8.93 10.51
CA ARG A 195 9.42 -9.31 9.60
C ARG A 195 9.07 -8.16 8.66
N ILE A 196 8.99 -8.48 7.37
CA ILE A 196 8.58 -7.59 6.29
C ILE A 196 7.18 -8.00 5.84
N ARG A 197 6.30 -7.03 5.64
CA ARG A 197 4.94 -7.29 5.18
C ARG A 197 4.94 -7.74 3.73
N VAL A 198 4.25 -8.85 3.44
CA VAL A 198 3.94 -9.23 2.05
C VAL A 198 2.68 -8.47 1.62
N ALA A 199 2.80 -7.69 0.54
CA ALA A 199 1.70 -6.95 -0.07
C ALA A 199 1.95 -6.72 -1.56
N ARG A 200 0.93 -6.27 -2.28
CA ARG A 200 1.05 -5.75 -3.65
C ARG A 200 1.00 -4.24 -3.58
N LEU A 201 2.12 -3.58 -3.82
CA LEU A 201 2.26 -2.13 -3.81
C LEU A 201 2.63 -1.59 -5.20
N LEU A 202 3.26 -2.40 -6.05
CA LEU A 202 3.80 -1.96 -7.34
C LEU A 202 2.79 -2.08 -8.49
N ASP A 203 1.51 -2.26 -8.17
CA ASP A 203 0.41 -2.14 -9.12
C ASP A 203 -0.12 -0.69 -9.21
N ASP A 204 -1.08 -0.46 -10.09
CA ASP A 204 -1.73 0.82 -10.36
C ASP A 204 -3.05 1.02 -9.58
N VAL A 205 -3.36 0.14 -8.64
CA VAL A 205 -4.67 0.07 -7.99
C VAL A 205 -4.59 0.65 -6.57
N ALA A 206 -5.19 1.82 -6.36
CA ALA A 206 -5.21 2.43 -5.02
C ALA A 206 -6.16 1.74 -4.03
N ASP A 207 -7.37 1.37 -4.48
CA ASP A 207 -8.31 0.56 -3.68
C ASP A 207 -8.40 -0.86 -4.25
N ARG A 208 -7.63 -1.76 -3.62
CA ARG A 208 -7.46 -3.14 -4.09
C ARG A 208 -8.58 -4.07 -3.65
N LYS A 209 -9.40 -3.67 -2.66
CA LYS A 209 -10.35 -4.57 -2.00
C LYS A 209 -11.46 -5.06 -2.94
N ALA A 210 -11.78 -4.29 -3.99
CA ALA A 210 -12.82 -4.62 -4.95
C ALA A 210 -12.30 -5.17 -6.28
N VAL A 211 -10.98 -5.19 -6.48
CA VAL A 211 -10.38 -5.42 -7.81
C VAL A 211 -9.77 -6.81 -7.93
N PHE A 212 -9.03 -7.26 -6.92
CA PHE A 212 -8.42 -8.59 -6.94
C PHE A 212 -9.36 -9.60 -6.27
N VAL A 213 -10.13 -10.32 -7.10
CA VAL A 213 -10.98 -11.41 -6.65
C VAL A 213 -10.30 -12.73 -7.00
N TYR A 214 -10.01 -13.52 -5.96
CA TYR A 214 -9.42 -14.85 -6.10
C TYR A 214 -10.44 -15.94 -5.77
N PRO A 215 -10.32 -17.14 -6.38
CA PRO A 215 -11.22 -18.24 -6.09
C PRO A 215 -11.15 -18.62 -4.61
N ALA A 216 -12.31 -18.96 -4.04
CA ALA A 216 -12.40 -19.49 -2.70
C ALA A 216 -12.18 -21.01 -2.71
N THR A 217 -11.34 -21.50 -1.81
CA THR A 217 -11.16 -22.93 -1.54
C THR A 217 -12.12 -23.35 -0.42
N ALA A 218 -12.99 -24.33 -0.68
CA ALA A 218 -13.90 -24.87 0.34
C ALA A 218 -13.16 -25.74 1.36
N LEU A 219 -13.43 -25.51 2.64
CA LEU A 219 -12.88 -26.20 3.80
C LEU A 219 -14.02 -26.72 4.68
N GLY A 220 -14.79 -27.68 4.15
CA GLY A 220 -16.01 -28.17 4.81
C GLY A 220 -17.06 -27.05 4.95
N ARG A 221 -17.26 -26.56 6.18
CA ARG A 221 -18.23 -25.46 6.48
C ARG A 221 -17.63 -24.05 6.33
N ALA A 222 -16.34 -23.95 6.06
CA ALA A 222 -15.64 -22.68 5.84
C ALA A 222 -15.15 -22.58 4.39
N SER A 223 -14.70 -21.38 4.00
CA SER A 223 -13.92 -21.20 2.78
C SER A 223 -12.74 -20.28 3.05
N ALA A 224 -11.65 -20.48 2.32
CA ALA A 224 -10.44 -19.68 2.40
C ALA A 224 -10.14 -19.04 1.05
N ARG A 225 -9.61 -17.82 1.09
CA ARG A 225 -9.11 -17.08 -0.08
C ARG A 225 -7.97 -16.16 0.36
N PRO A 226 -7.09 -15.74 -0.56
CA PRO A 226 -6.09 -14.70 -0.30
C PRO A 226 -6.71 -13.38 0.17
#